data_AF-A0A9Q0YTU9-F1
#
_entry.id   AF-A0A9Q0YTU9-F1
#
_cell.length_a   1.000
_cell.length_b   1.000
_cell.length_c   1.000
_cell.angle_alpha   90.00
_cell.angle_beta   90.00
_cell.angle_gamma   90.00
#
_symmetry.space_group_name_H-M   'P 1'
#
loop_
_entity.id
_entity.type
_entity.pdbx_description
1 polymer ?
#
loop_
_entity_poly.entity_id
_entity_poly.type
_entity_poly.pdbx_seq_one_letter_code
_entity_poly.pdbx_strand_id
1 'polypeptide(L)'
;MKRVEDYQFIGLLFAALLLFLCNVEANLNYSSIGQLNIGGLFPLHFYDEPKRTCGSLREIGSLRRMEAMVYAINKINQNTSVLNNISLGYEIYDTCSYPAETLKQSLNFIPPYRKASSCECDNPGKNNSLSNEIIGVVGPQRSSSSVQSTILLSLYNIPQVSYLSTSDELSNDERYPYFLRTVPPDRFQVSTVL
;
A
#
# COMPACT_ATOMS: atom_id res chain seq x y z
N MET A 1 48.43 -17.49 -25.29
CA MET A 1 48.03 -16.13 -24.91
C MET A 1 46.59 -15.85 -25.38
N LYS A 2 45.61 -16.60 -24.84
CA LYS A 2 44.20 -16.64 -25.32
C LYS A 2 43.19 -16.65 -24.16
N ARG A 3 43.51 -16.01 -23.02
CA ARG A 3 42.71 -16.11 -21.78
C ARG A 3 42.19 -14.76 -21.26
N VAL A 4 42.38 -13.68 -22.01
CA VAL A 4 42.01 -12.32 -21.57
C VAL A 4 40.74 -11.83 -22.27
N GLU A 5 40.44 -12.31 -23.48
CA GLU A 5 39.25 -11.88 -24.24
C GLU A 5 37.92 -12.47 -23.73
N ASP A 6 37.95 -13.65 -23.08
CA ASP A 6 36.73 -14.30 -22.57
C ASP A 6 36.11 -13.56 -21.36
N TYR A 7 36.93 -12.95 -20.51
CA TYR A 7 36.45 -12.19 -19.34
C TYR A 7 35.80 -10.86 -19.73
N GLN A 8 36.22 -10.29 -20.86
CA GLN A 8 35.68 -9.03 -21.37
C GLN A 8 34.26 -9.24 -21.94
N PHE A 9 34.02 -10.39 -22.56
CA PHE A 9 32.69 -10.81 -23.01
C PHE A 9 31.75 -11.11 -21.84
N ILE A 10 32.21 -11.83 -20.81
CA ILE A 10 31.42 -12.10 -19.61
C ILE A 10 31.09 -10.81 -18.85
N GLY A 11 32.06 -9.88 -18.75
CA GLY A 11 31.84 -8.57 -18.13
C GLY A 11 30.82 -7.72 -18.88
N LEU A 12 30.86 -7.73 -20.21
CA LEU A 12 29.86 -7.06 -21.05
C LEU A 12 28.47 -7.71 -20.92
N LEU A 13 28.40 -9.04 -20.83
CA LEU A 13 27.13 -9.75 -20.66
C LEU A 13 26.50 -9.47 -19.29
N PHE A 14 27.31 -9.39 -18.22
CA PHE A 14 26.86 -9.07 -16.88
C PHE A 14 26.44 -7.60 -16.76
N ALA A 15 27.18 -6.68 -17.38
CA ALA A 15 26.81 -5.27 -17.47
C ALA A 15 25.54 -5.06 -18.30
N ALA A 16 25.39 -5.77 -19.42
CA ALA A 16 24.18 -5.76 -20.22
C ALA A 16 22.99 -6.34 -19.46
N LEU A 17 23.17 -7.42 -18.70
CA LEU A 17 22.13 -8.00 -17.83
C LEU A 17 21.72 -7.03 -16.70
N LEU A 18 22.70 -6.35 -16.08
CA LEU A 18 22.44 -5.30 -15.08
C LEU A 18 21.71 -4.10 -15.68
N LEU A 19 22.08 -3.66 -16.89
CA LEU A 19 21.39 -2.59 -17.61
C LEU A 19 19.98 -3.03 -18.07
N PHE A 20 19.79 -4.30 -18.41
CA PHE A 20 18.49 -4.85 -18.78
C PHE A 20 17.56 -4.98 -17.57
N LEU A 21 18.10 -5.37 -16.40
CA LEU A 21 17.37 -5.37 -15.13
C LEU A 21 17.07 -3.95 -14.62
N CYS A 22 17.92 -2.97 -14.94
CA CYS A 22 17.72 -1.56 -14.56
C CYS A 22 16.70 -0.83 -15.48
N ASN A 23 16.56 -1.28 -16.73
CA ASN A 23 15.57 -0.75 -17.70
C ASN A 23 14.16 -1.33 -17.53
N VAL A 24 13.94 -2.19 -16.53
CA VAL A 24 12.57 -2.47 -16.11
C VAL A 24 12.09 -1.22 -15.37
N GLU A 25 11.41 -0.33 -16.08
CA GLU A 25 10.45 0.58 -15.46
C GLU A 25 9.40 -0.29 -14.76
N ALA A 26 9.72 -0.67 -13.53
CA ALA A 26 8.81 -1.37 -12.67
C ALA A 26 7.74 -0.33 -12.31
N ASN A 27 6.62 -0.37 -13.04
CA ASN A 27 5.35 -0.02 -12.41
C ASN A 27 5.20 -0.99 -11.23
N LEU A 28 5.72 -0.59 -10.07
CA LEU A 28 5.77 -1.35 -8.83
C LEU A 28 4.35 -1.46 -8.27
N ASN A 29 3.52 -2.24 -8.95
CA ASN A 29 2.21 -2.62 -8.46
C ASN A 29 2.40 -3.78 -7.48
N TYR A 30 2.63 -3.45 -6.22
CA TYR A 30 2.68 -4.41 -5.13
C TYR A 30 1.26 -4.92 -4.84
N SER A 31 0.85 -5.91 -5.63
CA SER A 31 -0.46 -6.54 -5.53
C SER A 31 -0.35 -8.06 -5.54
N SER A 32 -1.21 -8.70 -4.77
CA SER A 32 -1.39 -10.14 -4.75
C SER A 32 -2.87 -10.44 -4.55
N ILE A 33 -3.44 -11.31 -5.37
CA ILE A 33 -4.89 -11.61 -5.34
C ILE A 33 -5.14 -12.73 -4.33
N GLY A 34 -5.99 -12.46 -3.34
CA GLY A 34 -6.55 -13.44 -2.43
C GLY A 34 -8.06 -13.57 -2.60
N GLN A 35 -8.67 -14.43 -1.77
CA GLN A 35 -10.12 -14.49 -1.66
C GLN A 35 -10.70 -13.22 -1.02
N LEU A 36 -9.93 -12.59 -0.12
CA LEU A 36 -10.20 -11.26 0.44
C LEU A 36 -8.92 -10.44 0.31
N ASN A 37 -9.02 -9.14 0.01
CA ASN A 37 -7.84 -8.29 -0.19
C ASN A 37 -7.77 -7.18 0.86
N ILE A 38 -6.55 -6.87 1.31
CA ILE A 38 -6.27 -5.75 2.22
C ILE A 38 -5.59 -4.62 1.45
N GLY A 39 -6.16 -3.42 1.52
CA GLY A 39 -5.54 -2.22 0.97
C GLY A 39 -4.37 -1.75 1.83
N GLY A 40 -3.33 -1.19 1.20
CA GLY A 40 -2.17 -0.64 1.87
C GLY A 40 -1.86 0.77 1.38
N LEU A 41 -1.67 1.71 2.31
CA LEU A 41 -1.27 3.09 2.00
C LEU A 41 0.07 3.40 2.66
N PHE A 42 1.14 3.48 1.87
CA PHE A 42 2.50 3.70 2.37
C PHE A 42 3.13 4.94 1.72
N PRO A 43 3.96 5.71 2.42
CA PRO A 43 4.67 6.85 1.85
C PRO A 43 6.02 6.42 1.25
N LEU A 44 6.01 5.85 0.05
CA LEU A 44 7.21 5.33 -0.62
C LEU A 44 8.03 6.47 -1.24
N HIS A 45 7.39 7.49 -1.79
CA HIS A 45 8.05 8.68 -2.34
C HIS A 45 7.77 9.96 -1.52
N PHE A 46 8.63 10.97 -1.72
CA PHE A 46 8.32 12.35 -1.37
C PHE A 46 7.37 12.95 -2.41
N TYR A 47 6.63 14.00 -2.05
CA TYR A 47 5.86 14.77 -3.02
C TYR A 47 6.72 15.87 -3.62
N ASP A 48 6.77 15.95 -4.95
CA ASP A 48 7.42 17.01 -5.71
C ASP A 48 6.35 18.07 -6.04
N GLU A 49 6.20 19.06 -5.15
CA GLU A 49 5.23 20.17 -5.29
C GLU A 49 5.32 20.90 -6.65
N PRO A 50 6.52 21.31 -7.14
CA PRO A 50 6.65 21.93 -8.46
C PRO A 50 6.10 21.08 -9.61
N LYS A 51 6.38 19.77 -9.61
CA LYS A 51 5.93 18.87 -10.67
C LYS A 51 4.53 18.33 -10.44
N ARG A 52 3.99 18.46 -9.22
CA ARG A 52 2.73 17.87 -8.76
C ARG A 52 2.70 16.35 -8.92
N THR A 53 3.85 15.71 -8.75
CA THR A 53 4.02 14.26 -8.88
C THR A 53 4.72 13.68 -7.66
N CYS A 54 4.71 12.36 -7.56
CA CYS A 54 5.63 11.66 -6.67
C CYS A 54 7.06 11.90 -7.14
N GLY A 55 7.91 12.31 -6.21
CA GLY A 55 9.31 12.66 -6.43
C GLY A 55 10.23 11.46 -6.18
N SER A 56 11.34 11.70 -5.49
CA SER A 56 12.30 10.65 -5.15
C SER A 56 11.79 9.70 -4.05
N LEU A 57 12.34 8.48 -4.05
CA LEU A 57 12.10 7.48 -3.00
C LEU A 57 12.49 8.03 -1.62
N ARG A 58 11.70 7.68 -0.61
CA ARG A 58 11.98 7.99 0.80
C ARG A 58 13.01 7.03 1.38
N GLU A 59 13.39 7.32 2.62
CA GLU A 59 14.25 6.45 3.40
C GLU A 59 13.74 5.00 3.45
N ILE A 60 14.68 4.06 3.64
CA ILE A 60 14.39 2.62 3.67
C ILE A 60 13.34 2.22 4.71
N GLY A 61 13.09 3.07 5.72
CA GLY A 61 12.04 2.87 6.70
C GLY A 61 10.64 2.79 6.09
N SER A 62 10.34 3.58 5.05
CA SER A 62 9.05 3.50 4.35
C SER A 62 8.85 2.16 3.66
N LEU A 63 9.86 1.71 2.92
CA LEU A 63 9.84 0.43 2.23
C LEU A 63 9.74 -0.75 3.22
N ARG A 64 10.48 -0.70 4.33
CA ARG A 64 10.41 -1.72 5.39
C ARG A 64 9.02 -1.88 5.98
N ARG A 65 8.26 -0.79 6.14
CA ARG A 65 6.89 -0.84 6.67
C ARG A 65 5.93 -1.50 5.67
N MET A 66 6.09 -1.21 4.38
CA MET A 66 5.34 -1.87 3.33
C MET A 66 5.65 -3.37 3.28
N GLU A 67 6.93 -3.73 3.26
CA GLU A 67 7.37 -5.14 3.31
C GLU A 67 6.92 -5.85 4.59
N ALA A 68 6.81 -5.14 5.72
CA ALA A 68 6.27 -5.70 6.96
C ALA A 68 4.79 -6.09 6.83
N MET A 69 3.97 -5.32 6.09
CA MET A 69 2.59 -5.71 5.79
C MET A 69 2.55 -6.96 4.91
N VAL A 70 3.34 -7.00 3.84
CA VAL A 70 3.44 -8.17 2.94
C VAL A 70 3.86 -9.41 3.73
N TYR A 71 4.89 -9.28 4.57
CA TYR A 71 5.36 -10.34 5.45
C TYR A 71 4.27 -10.82 6.41
N ALA A 72 3.53 -9.90 7.04
CA ALA A 72 2.45 -10.24 7.97
C ALA A 72 1.33 -11.02 7.27
N ILE A 73 0.92 -10.61 6.07
CA ILE A 73 -0.09 -11.31 5.28
C ILE A 73 0.39 -12.72 4.91
N ASN A 74 1.65 -12.86 4.48
CA ASN A 74 2.24 -14.17 4.20
C ASN A 74 2.25 -15.08 5.42
N LYS A 75 2.51 -14.53 6.61
CA LYS A 75 2.46 -15.29 7.87
C LYS A 75 1.04 -15.71 8.24
N ILE A 76 0.05 -14.85 8.01
CA ILE A 76 -1.36 -15.17 8.24
C ILE A 76 -1.80 -16.31 7.31
N ASN A 77 -1.49 -16.20 6.01
CA ASN A 77 -1.84 -17.22 5.02
C ASN A 77 -1.19 -18.60 5.29
N GLN A 78 -0.06 -18.63 5.98
CA GLN A 78 0.62 -19.87 6.39
C GLN A 78 0.06 -20.47 7.68
N ASN A 79 -0.77 -19.73 8.43
CA ASN A 79 -1.25 -20.13 9.73
C ASN A 79 -2.78 -20.33 9.73
N THR A 80 -3.19 -21.59 9.60
CA THR A 80 -4.60 -21.98 9.59
C THR A 80 -5.33 -21.64 10.91
N SER A 81 -4.63 -21.45 12.02
CA SER A 81 -5.27 -21.05 13.29
C SER A 81 -5.80 -19.61 13.29
N VAL A 82 -5.30 -18.74 12.40
CA VAL A 82 -5.76 -17.34 12.29
C VAL A 82 -6.93 -17.24 11.31
N LEU A 83 -6.76 -17.81 10.11
CA LEU A 83 -7.79 -17.86 9.08
C LEU A 83 -7.90 -19.28 8.53
N ASN A 84 -9.06 -19.90 8.71
CA ASN A 84 -9.36 -21.23 8.20
C ASN A 84 -9.79 -21.17 6.73
N ASN A 85 -8.97 -21.69 5.82
CA ASN A 85 -9.29 -21.84 4.38
C ASN A 85 -9.65 -20.52 3.66
N ILE A 86 -9.11 -19.39 4.12
CA ILE A 86 -9.26 -18.09 3.46
C ILE A 86 -7.87 -17.55 3.13
N SER A 87 -7.60 -17.27 1.85
CA SER A 87 -6.39 -16.56 1.45
C SER A 87 -6.59 -15.05 1.46
N LEU A 88 -5.67 -14.34 2.12
CA LEU A 88 -5.57 -12.89 2.05
C LEU A 88 -4.64 -12.45 0.93
N GLY A 89 -5.12 -11.53 0.11
CA GLY A 89 -4.31 -10.75 -0.82
C GLY A 89 -4.08 -9.34 -0.30
N TYR A 90 -3.39 -8.54 -1.10
CA TYR A 90 -3.14 -7.14 -0.80
C TYR A 90 -3.02 -6.30 -2.05
N GLU A 91 -3.30 -5.01 -1.89
CA GLU A 91 -3.05 -3.98 -2.90
C GLU A 91 -2.46 -2.75 -2.23
N ILE A 92 -1.24 -2.40 -2.61
CA ILE A 92 -0.50 -1.32 -1.97
C ILE A 92 -0.37 -0.16 -2.95
N TYR A 93 -0.69 1.04 -2.46
CA TYR A 93 -0.54 2.29 -3.18
C TYR A 93 0.35 3.28 -2.43
N ASP A 94 1.10 4.06 -3.22
CA ASP A 94 1.97 5.09 -2.69
C ASP A 94 1.22 6.39 -2.44
N THR A 95 1.25 6.84 -1.19
CA THR A 95 0.66 8.10 -0.73
C THR A 95 1.50 9.33 -1.08
N CYS A 96 2.76 9.13 -1.46
CA CYS A 96 3.76 10.16 -1.73
C CYS A 96 3.90 11.18 -0.58
N SER A 97 3.55 10.76 0.65
CA SER A 97 3.46 11.61 1.84
C SER A 97 2.57 12.86 1.70
N TYR A 98 1.64 12.86 0.74
CA TYR A 98 0.80 14.00 0.41
C TYR A 98 -0.69 13.67 0.54
N PRO A 99 -1.50 14.49 1.24
CA PRO A 99 -2.91 14.16 1.50
C PRO A 99 -3.76 14.02 0.24
N ALA A 100 -3.55 14.85 -0.79
CA ALA A 100 -4.34 14.77 -2.02
C ALA A 100 -4.01 13.50 -2.83
N GLU A 101 -2.73 13.11 -2.89
CA GLU A 101 -2.33 11.86 -3.54
C GLU A 101 -2.88 10.66 -2.77
N THR A 102 -2.86 10.71 -1.43
CA THR A 102 -3.48 9.68 -0.57
C THR A 102 -4.97 9.51 -0.89
N LEU A 103 -5.72 10.60 -1.03
CA LEU A 103 -7.14 10.56 -1.39
C LEU A 103 -7.33 9.93 -2.77
N LYS A 104 -6.54 10.35 -3.76
CA LYS A 104 -6.56 9.78 -5.11
C LYS A 104 -6.30 8.27 -5.10
N GLN A 105 -5.30 7.81 -4.35
CA GLN A 105 -5.02 6.38 -4.24
C GLN A 105 -6.10 5.60 -3.50
N SER A 106 -6.77 6.23 -2.52
CA SER A 106 -7.87 5.60 -1.78
C SER A 106 -9.09 5.31 -2.67
N LEU A 107 -9.23 6.00 -3.81
CA LEU A 107 -10.27 5.69 -4.79
C LEU A 107 -10.12 4.27 -5.37
N ASN A 108 -8.90 3.73 -5.44
CA ASN A 108 -8.68 2.37 -5.93
C ASN A 108 -9.27 1.29 -5.02
N PHE A 109 -9.64 1.62 -3.79
CA PHE A 109 -10.22 0.67 -2.84
C PHE A 109 -11.75 0.61 -2.88
N ILE A 110 -12.42 1.61 -3.47
CA ILE A 110 -13.89 1.69 -3.40
C ILE A 110 -14.58 0.96 -4.57
N PRO A 111 -15.73 0.28 -4.34
CA PRO A 111 -16.37 -0.56 -5.35
C PRO A 111 -16.67 0.11 -6.70
N PRO A 112 -17.15 1.38 -6.77
CA PRO A 112 -17.47 2.01 -8.05
C PRO A 112 -16.26 2.15 -8.98
N TYR A 113 -15.10 2.47 -8.42
CA TYR A 113 -13.87 2.68 -9.19
C TYR A 113 -13.21 1.35 -9.57
N ARG A 114 -13.31 0.35 -8.69
CA ARG A 114 -12.82 -1.00 -8.95
C ARG A 114 -13.58 -1.70 -10.08
N LYS A 115 -14.92 -1.62 -10.08
CA LYS A 115 -15.76 -2.19 -11.14
C LYS A 115 -15.51 -1.54 -12.50
N ALA A 116 -15.16 -0.25 -12.53
CA ALA A 116 -14.79 0.44 -13.77
C ALA A 116 -13.44 0.00 -14.34
N SER A 117 -12.51 -0.45 -13.48
CA SER A 117 -11.18 -0.95 -13.89
C SER A 117 -11.20 -2.40 -14.38
N SER A 118 -12.17 -3.20 -13.90
CA SER A 118 -12.45 -4.53 -14.43
C SER A 118 -13.48 -4.41 -15.54
N CYS A 119 -13.04 -4.07 -16.75
CA CYS A 119 -13.84 -4.33 -17.96
C CYS A 119 -13.99 -5.85 -18.12
N GLU A 120 -14.95 -6.44 -17.40
CA GLU A 120 -15.37 -7.82 -17.55
C GLU A 120 -16.21 -7.92 -18.84
N CYS A 121 -15.52 -7.81 -19.97
CA CYS A 121 -16.09 -8.11 -21.29
C CYS A 121 -16.07 -9.61 -21.62
N ASP A 122 -15.40 -10.43 -20.79
CA ASP A 122 -15.19 -11.85 -21.08
C ASP A 122 -15.78 -12.75 -19.98
N ASN A 123 -16.95 -13.31 -20.29
CA ASN A 123 -17.65 -14.44 -19.66
C ASN A 123 -18.74 -14.09 -18.62
N PRO A 124 -20.03 -14.15 -19.00
CA PRO A 124 -21.18 -13.91 -18.12
C PRO A 124 -21.46 -15.07 -17.14
N GLY A 125 -20.44 -15.83 -16.70
CA GLY A 125 -20.60 -17.08 -15.94
C GLY A 125 -19.64 -17.31 -14.78
N LYS A 126 -18.64 -16.44 -14.54
CA LYS A 126 -17.80 -16.53 -13.34
C LYS A 126 -18.25 -15.50 -12.32
N ASN A 127 -19.05 -15.95 -11.35
CA ASN A 127 -19.36 -15.19 -10.15
C ASN A 127 -18.11 -15.08 -9.24
N ASN A 128 -17.06 -14.39 -9.69
CA ASN A 128 -15.87 -14.09 -8.90
C ASN A 128 -15.99 -12.72 -8.21
N SER A 129 -17.20 -12.35 -7.77
CA SER A 129 -17.45 -10.99 -7.25
C SER A 129 -16.73 -10.69 -5.92
N LEU A 130 -16.29 -11.72 -5.19
CA LEU A 130 -15.64 -11.56 -3.87
C LEU A 130 -14.10 -11.48 -3.95
N SER A 131 -13.48 -12.07 -4.97
CA SER A 131 -12.01 -12.19 -5.04
C SER A 131 -11.28 -10.87 -5.31
N ASN A 132 -12.01 -9.75 -5.39
CA ASN A 132 -11.46 -8.44 -5.71
C ASN A 132 -11.95 -7.33 -4.76
N GLU A 133 -12.57 -7.67 -3.63
CA GLU A 133 -13.04 -6.69 -2.65
C GLU A 133 -11.95 -6.34 -1.63
N ILE A 134 -11.82 -5.03 -1.33
CA ILE A 134 -10.96 -4.54 -0.25
C ILE A 134 -11.78 -4.52 1.04
N ILE A 135 -11.45 -5.42 1.97
CA ILE A 135 -12.19 -5.56 3.23
C ILE A 135 -11.71 -4.61 4.33
N GLY A 136 -10.58 -3.95 4.11
CA GLY A 136 -9.98 -3.01 5.05
C GLY A 136 -8.67 -2.44 4.51
N VAL A 137 -8.25 -1.32 5.08
CA VAL A 137 -7.04 -0.60 4.65
C VAL A 137 -6.07 -0.44 5.81
N VAL A 138 -4.80 -0.75 5.57
CA VAL A 138 -3.69 -0.51 6.50
C VAL A 138 -2.96 0.77 6.09
N GLY A 139 -2.75 1.66 7.07
CA GLY A 139 -2.16 2.98 6.86
C GLY A 139 -3.21 4.10 6.83
N PRO A 140 -2.86 5.31 6.38
CA PRO A 140 -1.50 5.76 6.03
C PRO A 140 -0.64 6.15 7.24
N GLN A 141 0.61 6.54 6.98
CA GLN A 141 1.56 6.97 8.00
C GLN A 141 1.25 8.35 8.59
N ARG A 142 0.97 9.35 7.74
CA ARG A 142 0.83 10.75 8.15
C ARG A 142 -0.61 11.04 8.59
N SER A 143 -0.79 11.70 9.73
CA SER A 143 -2.13 12.03 10.25
C SER A 143 -2.99 12.81 9.25
N SER A 144 -2.44 13.80 8.54
CA SER A 144 -3.21 14.55 7.53
C SER A 144 -3.61 13.70 6.32
N SER A 145 -2.79 12.73 5.92
CA SER A 145 -3.18 11.73 4.91
C SER A 145 -4.30 10.84 5.42
N SER A 146 -4.22 10.40 6.68
CA SER A 146 -5.26 9.55 7.31
C SER A 146 -6.61 10.24 7.36
N VAL A 147 -6.63 11.54 7.66
CA VAL A 147 -7.86 12.36 7.63
C VAL A 147 -8.50 12.32 6.24
N GLN A 148 -7.71 12.47 5.18
CA GLN A 148 -8.26 12.46 3.82
C GLN A 148 -8.77 11.09 3.38
N SER A 149 -8.01 10.02 3.64
CA SER A 149 -8.41 8.67 3.22
C SER A 149 -9.59 8.15 4.04
N THR A 150 -9.63 8.40 5.35
CA THR A 150 -10.68 7.86 6.22
C THR A 150 -12.05 8.45 5.90
N ILE A 151 -12.13 9.72 5.49
CA ILE A 151 -13.41 10.34 5.09
C ILE A 151 -14.01 9.57 3.91
N LEU A 152 -13.21 9.28 2.88
CA LEU A 152 -13.67 8.53 1.72
C LEU A 152 -14.04 7.08 2.08
N LEU A 153 -13.16 6.38 2.81
CA LEU A 153 -13.36 4.97 3.14
C LEU A 153 -14.58 4.75 4.04
N SER A 154 -14.86 5.70 4.95
CA SER A 154 -16.03 5.63 5.84
C SER A 154 -17.35 5.69 5.07
N LEU A 155 -17.41 6.37 3.91
CA LEU A 155 -18.61 6.40 3.06
C LEU A 155 -18.96 5.03 2.48
N TYR A 156 -17.98 4.13 2.40
CA TYR A 156 -18.13 2.77 1.90
C TYR A 156 -18.01 1.72 3.01
N ASN A 157 -18.03 2.14 4.27
CA ASN A 157 -17.88 1.27 5.45
C ASN A 157 -16.61 0.42 5.43
N ILE A 158 -15.52 0.93 4.82
CA ILE A 158 -14.23 0.23 4.77
C ILE A 158 -13.42 0.64 6.01
N PRO A 159 -13.11 -0.27 6.94
CA PRO A 159 -12.30 0.04 8.10
C PRO A 159 -10.87 0.37 7.70
N GLN A 160 -10.30 1.40 8.34
CA GLN A 160 -8.91 1.82 8.14
C GLN A 160 -8.14 1.71 9.45
N VAL A 161 -7.02 0.99 9.45
CA VAL A 161 -6.12 0.86 10.61
C VAL A 161 -4.79 1.54 10.31
N SER A 162 -4.55 2.73 10.87
CA SER A 162 -3.27 3.41 10.73
C SER A 162 -2.21 2.82 11.68
N TYR A 163 -1.00 2.63 11.16
CA TYR A 163 0.12 2.15 11.93
C TYR A 163 0.97 3.27 12.56
N LEU A 164 0.80 4.55 12.15
CA LEU A 164 1.68 5.65 12.61
C LEU A 164 0.99 7.03 12.77
N SER A 165 -0.31 7.17 12.51
CA SER A 165 -1.00 8.46 12.64
C SER A 165 -1.42 8.77 14.08
N THR A 166 -0.80 9.78 14.68
CA THR A 166 -0.92 10.09 16.11
C THR A 166 -1.74 11.35 16.44
N SER A 167 -2.25 12.08 15.44
CA SER A 167 -3.07 13.29 15.69
C SER A 167 -4.26 12.97 16.60
N ASP A 168 -4.54 13.83 17.56
CA ASP A 168 -5.65 13.66 18.48
C ASP A 168 -7.02 13.80 17.79
N GLU A 169 -7.07 14.58 16.70
CA GLU A 169 -8.27 14.79 15.87
C GLU A 169 -8.89 13.47 15.39
N LEU A 170 -8.04 12.49 15.07
CA LEU A 170 -8.45 11.16 14.58
C LEU A 170 -9.08 10.28 15.68
N SER A 171 -9.17 10.76 16.92
CA SER A 171 -9.87 10.08 18.03
C SER A 171 -11.36 10.45 18.13
N ASN A 172 -11.87 11.28 17.22
CA ASN A 172 -13.28 11.64 17.19
C ASN A 172 -14.07 10.55 16.43
N ASP A 173 -14.67 9.61 17.17
CA ASP A 173 -15.41 8.48 16.61
C ASP A 173 -16.71 8.89 15.89
N GLU A 174 -17.29 10.06 16.23
CA GLU A 174 -18.44 10.60 15.50
C GLU A 174 -18.05 11.06 14.09
N ARG A 175 -16.84 11.61 13.95
CA ARG A 175 -16.31 12.11 12.66
C ARG A 175 -15.60 11.02 11.85
N TYR A 176 -14.94 10.08 12.52
CA TYR A 176 -14.10 9.04 11.90
C TYR A 176 -14.47 7.63 12.42
N PRO A 177 -15.72 7.16 12.23
CA PRO A 177 -16.23 5.93 12.85
C PRO A 177 -15.54 4.63 12.38
N TYR A 178 -14.89 4.65 11.21
CA TYR A 178 -14.17 3.52 10.64
C TYR A 178 -12.65 3.62 10.79
N PHE A 179 -12.15 4.64 11.52
CA PHE A 179 -10.72 4.82 11.75
C PHE A 179 -10.27 4.16 13.04
N LEU A 180 -9.25 3.32 12.94
CA LEU A 180 -8.54 2.73 14.06
C LEU A 180 -7.03 2.99 13.90
N ARG A 181 -6.28 2.78 14.97
CA ARG A 181 -4.82 2.84 14.92
C ARG A 181 -4.16 1.96 15.97
N THR A 182 -2.94 1.51 15.69
CA THR A 182 -2.12 0.71 16.61
C THR A 182 -1.16 1.55 17.47
N VAL A 183 -1.18 2.88 17.30
CA VAL A 183 -0.34 3.84 18.04
C VAL A 183 -1.21 4.76 18.90
N PRO A 184 -0.73 5.22 20.07
CA PRO A 184 -1.47 6.15 20.91
C PRO A 184 -1.54 7.56 20.30
N PRO A 185 -2.55 8.38 20.64
CA PRO A 185 -2.58 9.79 20.30
C PRO A 185 -1.47 10.60 20.98
N ASP A 186 -1.07 11.69 20.33
CA ASP A 186 -0.08 12.65 20.82
C ASP A 186 -0.48 13.30 22.16
N ARG A 187 -1.77 13.34 22.53
CA ARG A 187 -2.22 13.87 23.83
C ARG A 187 -1.56 13.16 25.02
N PHE A 188 -1.26 11.87 24.89
CA PHE A 188 -0.57 11.10 25.92
C PHE A 188 0.92 11.45 26.02
N GLN A 189 1.53 11.86 24.90
CA GLN A 189 2.89 12.38 24.91
C GLN A 189 2.92 13.75 25.61
N VAL A 190 1.98 14.64 25.28
CA VAL A 190 1.87 15.96 25.92
C VAL A 190 1.63 15.84 27.42
N SER A 191 0.72 14.95 27.85
CA SER A 191 0.43 14.75 29.28
C SER A 191 1.58 14.15 30.10
N THR A 192 2.63 13.66 29.45
CA THR A 192 3.82 13.12 30.12
C THR A 192 4.92 14.18 30.25
N VAL A 193 4.92 15.19 29.38
CA VAL A 193 5.92 16.27 29.37
C VAL A 193 5.52 17.43 30.27
N LEU A 194 4.20 17.68 30.40
CA LEU A 194 3.61 18.71 31.25
C LEU A 194 3.31 18.17 32.65
#